data_AF-A0A0A2K953-F1
#
_entry.id   AF-A0A0A2K953-F1
#
_cell.length_a   1.000
_cell.length_b   1.000
_cell.length_c   1.000
_cell.angle_alpha   90.00
_cell.angle_beta   90.00
_cell.angle_gamma   90.00
#
_symmetry.space_group_name_H-M   'P 1'
#
loop_
_entity.id
_entity.type
_entity.pdbx_description
1 polymer ?
#
loop_
_entity_poly.entity_id
_entity_poly.type
_entity_poly.pdbx_seq_one_letter_code
_entity_poly.pdbx_strand_id
1 'polypeptide(L)'
;MASGFLPYHEPGTIDILIVVSFFFFLSLARWVSATAIQAGIIGQIAVGIIYGVPLANILENHWQETFVTLGYVGLILIIFEGGLGARVDLLKQNFTLSMVGAATGVLFPIGLSYLLLYLGFRYDAVETFIIGVSLSATSLGTTFAVISSTSDSVNLAETRVGSVLVSAAVIDDVVGLVMLSVIGDLGKLSGGGDSVNLGWLIGRPIVASIGMAVVTPIITKWVFAPFFRKFIEHRFARFDHISNIILMTLVLSAFIAIAGFTGTSVLFGAFLAGVFLTYIPSKHPEGPFVVLSREEGEREANKSPTFIHTFEKYLLGPQQYLMEPLFFSSIGFAIPFLKLWTGERIWKGIVYTLLMTFAKYIVGIWVPIWQLALGSKSHKEESHEERKTQRQPKIEDNNPSDEEQSDQEKGKMWKRAWLAATLLGSAMVARGEIGLLIIEIGHNETPYVSDEGFYTGVWAILLNTIVGPVSVGLLVRFYAHELKGGDWGVQRTPLPIGHDISGRGAV
;
A
#
# COMPACT_ATOMS: atom_id res chain seq x y z
N MET A 1 41.31 8.63 -31.16
CA MET A 1 40.61 9.90 -30.92
C MET A 1 39.24 9.56 -30.36
N ALA A 2 39.03 9.70 -29.05
CA ALA A 2 37.70 9.60 -28.47
C ALA A 2 36.95 10.89 -28.85
N SER A 3 35.96 10.79 -29.73
CA SER A 3 35.06 11.90 -30.01
C SER A 3 34.34 12.28 -28.72
N GLY A 4 34.33 13.56 -28.35
CA GLY A 4 33.63 14.08 -27.16
C GLY A 4 32.10 14.07 -27.28
N PHE A 5 31.54 13.22 -28.14
CA PHE A 5 30.11 13.09 -28.39
C PHE A 5 29.80 11.67 -28.90
N LEU A 6 28.59 11.18 -28.61
CA LEU A 6 28.07 9.90 -29.09
C LEU A 6 27.52 10.09 -30.53
N PRO A 7 28.05 9.38 -31.55
CA PRO A 7 27.55 9.50 -32.91
C PRO A 7 26.12 8.93 -33.02
N TYR A 8 25.23 9.68 -33.67
CA TYR A 8 23.86 9.22 -33.94
C TYR A 8 23.89 8.15 -35.03
N HIS A 9 23.53 6.93 -34.67
CA HIS A 9 23.30 5.83 -35.59
C HIS A 9 21.82 5.45 -35.53
N GLU A 10 21.16 5.40 -36.68
CA GLU A 10 19.77 4.96 -36.76
C GLU A 10 19.67 3.49 -36.30
N PRO A 11 18.74 3.15 -35.40
CA PRO A 11 18.56 1.78 -34.96
C PRO A 11 18.07 0.90 -36.11
N GLY A 12 18.40 -0.40 -36.06
CA GLY A 12 17.96 -1.35 -37.07
C GLY A 12 16.43 -1.47 -37.09
N THR A 13 15.86 -1.76 -38.28
CA THR A 13 14.41 -1.95 -38.41
C THR A 13 13.89 -3.08 -37.50
N ILE A 14 14.69 -4.13 -37.30
CA ILE A 14 14.33 -5.26 -36.42
C ILE A 14 14.21 -4.77 -34.97
N ASP A 15 15.20 -4.01 -34.47
CA ASP A 15 15.23 -3.50 -33.11
C ASP A 15 14.04 -2.57 -32.84
N ILE A 16 13.72 -1.69 -33.80
CA ILE A 16 12.53 -0.83 -33.74
C ILE A 16 11.25 -1.67 -33.63
N LEU A 17 11.10 -2.68 -34.49
CA LEU A 17 9.93 -3.57 -34.47
C LEU A 17 9.82 -4.34 -33.15
N ILE A 18 10.94 -4.81 -32.59
CA ILE A 18 10.98 -5.47 -31.29
C ILE A 18 10.49 -4.53 -30.20
N VAL A 19 11.03 -3.31 -30.10
CA VAL A 19 10.62 -2.33 -29.08
C VAL A 19 9.17 -1.90 -29.25
N VAL A 20 8.71 -1.64 -30.48
CA VAL A 20 7.30 -1.31 -30.76
C VAL A 20 6.37 -2.46 -30.36
N SER A 21 6.72 -3.69 -30.73
CA SER A 21 5.94 -4.87 -30.35
C SER A 21 5.91 -5.07 -28.84
N PHE A 22 7.03 -4.85 -28.14
CA PHE A 22 7.14 -4.96 -26.69
C PHE A 22 6.15 -4.01 -25.99
N PHE A 23 6.14 -2.72 -26.33
CA PHE A 23 5.20 -1.76 -25.73
C PHE A 23 3.74 -2.04 -26.10
N PHE A 24 3.47 -2.50 -27.33
CA PHE A 24 2.13 -2.91 -27.73
C PHE A 24 1.64 -4.10 -26.88
N PHE A 25 2.45 -5.15 -26.75
CA PHE A 25 2.08 -6.33 -25.97
C PHE A 25 2.01 -6.04 -24.47
N LEU A 26 2.84 -5.14 -23.92
CA LEU A 26 2.69 -4.68 -22.53
C LEU A 26 1.31 -4.07 -22.29
N SER A 27 0.88 -3.20 -23.19
CA SER A 27 -0.42 -2.53 -23.11
C SER A 27 -1.57 -3.52 -23.27
N LEU A 28 -1.47 -4.41 -24.27
CA LEU A 28 -2.47 -5.43 -24.55
C LEU A 28 -2.59 -6.42 -23.38
N ALA A 29 -1.47 -6.92 -22.86
CA ALA A 29 -1.47 -7.89 -21.77
C ALA A 29 -2.00 -7.28 -20.47
N ARG A 30 -1.69 -6.00 -20.18
CA ARG A 30 -2.31 -5.27 -19.06
C ARG A 30 -3.82 -5.23 -19.21
N TRP A 31 -4.33 -4.86 -20.39
CA TRP A 31 -5.77 -4.81 -20.64
C TRP A 31 -6.43 -6.19 -20.48
N VAL A 32 -5.87 -7.23 -21.12
CA VAL A 32 -6.39 -8.61 -21.03
C VAL A 32 -6.42 -9.09 -19.58
N SER A 33 -5.32 -8.93 -18.84
CA SER A 33 -5.23 -9.39 -17.44
C SER A 33 -6.11 -8.58 -16.49
N ALA A 34 -6.23 -7.27 -16.70
CA ALA A 34 -7.17 -6.44 -15.94
C ALA A 34 -8.63 -6.87 -16.16
N THR A 35 -9.00 -7.21 -17.40
CA THR A 35 -10.36 -7.68 -17.71
C THR A 35 -10.61 -9.11 -17.22
N ALA A 36 -9.63 -10.02 -17.36
CA ALA A 36 -9.83 -11.43 -17.06
C ALA A 36 -9.74 -11.78 -15.57
N ILE A 37 -8.78 -11.19 -14.85
CA ILE A 37 -8.44 -11.56 -13.47
C ILE A 37 -8.38 -10.36 -12.51
N GLN A 38 -8.77 -9.15 -12.97
CA GLN A 38 -8.72 -7.91 -12.18
C GLN A 38 -7.32 -7.58 -11.61
N ALA A 39 -6.27 -8.11 -12.24
CA ALA A 39 -4.88 -7.95 -11.84
C ALA A 39 -4.01 -7.62 -13.07
N GLY A 40 -4.07 -6.35 -13.51
CA GLY A 40 -3.37 -5.86 -14.71
C GLY A 40 -1.84 -6.02 -14.66
N ILE A 41 -1.27 -6.02 -13.46
CA ILE A 41 0.17 -6.15 -13.19
C ILE A 41 0.71 -7.48 -13.73
N ILE A 42 -0.07 -8.56 -13.61
CA ILE A 42 0.35 -9.92 -14.02
C ILE A 42 0.61 -9.97 -15.53
N GLY A 43 -0.18 -9.26 -16.34
CA GLY A 43 0.02 -9.21 -17.78
C GLY A 43 1.37 -8.60 -18.18
N GLN A 44 1.80 -7.56 -17.48
CA GLN A 44 3.07 -6.88 -17.75
C GLN A 44 4.28 -7.75 -17.34
N ILE A 45 4.18 -8.42 -16.19
CA ILE A 45 5.18 -9.41 -15.76
C ILE A 45 5.29 -10.55 -16.79
N ALA A 46 4.16 -11.07 -17.27
CA ALA A 46 4.14 -12.14 -18.27
C ALA A 46 4.82 -11.74 -19.58
N VAL A 47 4.59 -10.52 -20.08
CA VAL A 47 5.29 -10.00 -21.26
C VAL A 47 6.79 -9.88 -21.00
N GLY A 48 7.19 -9.43 -19.80
CA GLY A 48 8.58 -9.42 -19.37
C GLY A 48 9.22 -10.81 -19.46
N ILE A 49 8.58 -11.83 -18.87
CA ILE A 49 9.06 -13.22 -18.91
C ILE A 49 9.23 -13.71 -20.36
N ILE A 50 8.27 -13.40 -21.24
CA ILE A 50 8.29 -13.83 -22.64
C ILE A 50 9.43 -13.14 -23.42
N TYR A 51 9.51 -11.81 -23.33
CA TYR A 51 10.45 -11.02 -24.13
C TYR A 51 11.88 -11.05 -23.59
N GLY A 52 12.06 -11.24 -22.29
CA GLY A 52 13.38 -11.30 -21.64
C GLY A 52 14.06 -12.65 -21.75
N VAL A 53 15.21 -12.75 -21.07
CA VAL A 53 16.07 -13.94 -21.02
C VAL A 53 15.34 -15.24 -20.62
N PRO A 54 14.35 -15.25 -19.69
CA PRO A 54 13.79 -16.50 -19.19
C PRO A 54 13.09 -17.40 -20.22
N LEU A 55 12.56 -16.85 -21.32
CA LEU A 55 11.85 -17.61 -22.35
C LEU A 55 12.41 -17.38 -23.76
N ALA A 56 11.96 -16.32 -24.44
CA ALA A 56 12.24 -16.14 -25.87
C ALA A 56 13.47 -15.27 -26.13
N ASN A 57 13.93 -14.50 -25.12
CA ASN A 57 15.11 -13.62 -25.20
C ASN A 57 15.10 -12.74 -26.47
N ILE A 58 13.93 -12.18 -26.77
CA ILE A 58 13.68 -11.37 -27.97
C ILE A 58 14.26 -9.97 -27.79
N LEU A 59 14.13 -9.42 -26.58
CA LEU A 59 14.63 -8.09 -26.25
C LEU A 59 16.11 -8.18 -25.88
N GLU A 60 16.96 -7.38 -26.52
CA GLU A 60 18.40 -7.37 -26.23
C GLU A 60 18.72 -6.94 -24.79
N ASN A 61 19.84 -7.43 -24.26
CA ASN A 61 20.22 -7.22 -22.85
C ASN A 61 20.38 -5.75 -22.47
N HIS A 62 20.92 -4.89 -23.35
CA HIS A 62 21.08 -3.46 -23.05
C HIS A 62 19.72 -2.75 -22.88
N TRP A 63 18.70 -3.18 -23.63
CA TRP A 63 17.34 -2.68 -23.46
C TRP A 63 16.75 -3.16 -22.13
N GLN A 64 16.96 -4.43 -21.77
CA GLN A 64 16.53 -4.98 -20.48
C GLN A 64 17.14 -4.18 -19.31
N GLU A 65 18.45 -3.93 -19.32
CA GLU A 65 19.13 -3.12 -18.29
C GLU A 65 18.63 -1.67 -18.24
N THR A 66 18.38 -1.07 -19.41
CA THR A 66 17.81 0.28 -19.51
C THR A 66 16.41 0.33 -18.92
N PHE A 67 15.57 -0.66 -19.22
CA PHE A 67 14.20 -0.76 -18.73
C PHE A 67 14.14 -1.07 -17.23
N VAL A 68 15.07 -1.85 -16.69
CA VAL A 68 15.23 -2.04 -15.24
C VAL A 68 15.51 -0.70 -14.56
N THR A 69 16.44 0.09 -15.11
CA THR A 69 16.81 1.40 -14.54
C THR A 69 15.65 2.40 -14.59
N LEU A 70 14.99 2.53 -15.75
CA LEU A 70 13.80 3.40 -15.90
C LEU A 70 12.63 2.92 -15.05
N GLY A 71 12.42 1.60 -14.98
CA GLY A 71 11.41 0.97 -14.13
C GLY A 71 11.65 1.26 -12.66
N TYR A 72 12.89 1.26 -12.19
CA TYR A 72 13.21 1.62 -10.80
C TYR A 72 12.89 3.09 -10.48
N VAL A 73 13.10 4.02 -11.43
CA VAL A 73 12.60 5.41 -11.30
C VAL A 73 11.06 5.42 -11.25
N GLY A 74 10.42 4.62 -12.09
CA GLY A 74 8.97 4.37 -12.02
C GLY A 74 8.51 3.94 -10.64
N LEU A 75 9.18 2.96 -10.02
CA LEU A 75 8.87 2.49 -8.68
C LEU A 75 9.02 3.60 -7.62
N ILE A 76 10.08 4.42 -7.70
CA ILE A 76 10.24 5.58 -6.82
C ILE A 76 9.02 6.51 -6.93
N LEU A 77 8.54 6.76 -8.16
CA LEU A 77 7.37 7.58 -8.41
C LEU A 77 6.06 6.94 -7.93
N ILE A 78 5.89 5.61 -8.03
CA ILE A 78 4.73 4.87 -7.45
C ILE A 78 4.69 5.09 -5.93
N ILE A 79 5.83 4.90 -5.26
CA ILE A 79 5.90 5.02 -3.81
C ILE A 79 5.75 6.48 -3.35
N PHE A 80 6.28 7.43 -4.12
CA PHE A 80 6.08 8.84 -3.91
C PHE A 80 4.62 9.27 -4.08
N GLU A 81 3.94 8.79 -5.13
CA GLU A 81 2.49 8.97 -5.34
C GLU A 81 1.69 8.39 -4.17
N GLY A 82 2.03 7.17 -3.72
CA GLY A 82 1.45 6.57 -2.53
C GLY A 82 1.62 7.43 -1.28
N GLY A 83 2.78 8.07 -1.12
CA GLY A 83 3.03 9.05 -0.05
C GLY A 83 2.19 10.32 -0.18
N LEU A 84 1.99 10.83 -1.41
CA LEU A 84 1.13 12.00 -1.67
C LEU A 84 -0.34 11.70 -1.36
N GLY A 85 -0.80 10.49 -1.68
CA GLY A 85 -2.17 10.01 -1.44
C GLY A 85 -2.43 9.45 -0.04
N ALA A 86 -1.41 9.35 0.81
CA ALA A 86 -1.53 8.75 2.14
C ALA A 86 -2.44 9.59 3.05
N ARG A 87 -3.61 9.04 3.41
CA ARG A 87 -4.55 9.66 4.35
C ARG A 87 -4.13 9.43 5.80
N VAL A 88 -3.09 10.13 6.28
CA VAL A 88 -2.60 10.02 7.67
C VAL A 88 -3.67 10.43 8.70
N ASP A 89 -4.70 11.15 8.26
CA ASP A 89 -5.83 11.52 9.11
C ASP A 89 -6.67 10.29 9.51
N LEU A 90 -6.90 9.37 8.56
CA LEU A 90 -7.57 8.09 8.85
C LEU A 90 -6.72 7.18 9.74
N LEU A 91 -5.40 7.20 9.51
CA LEU A 91 -4.44 6.49 10.34
C LEU A 91 -4.54 6.96 11.80
N LYS A 92 -4.68 8.27 12.04
CA LYS A 92 -4.84 8.82 13.40
C LYS A 92 -6.18 8.43 14.03
N GLN A 93 -7.27 8.41 13.26
CA GLN A 93 -8.61 8.08 13.78
C GLN A 93 -8.72 6.61 14.21
N ASN A 94 -8.11 5.68 13.46
CA ASN A 94 -8.19 4.24 13.72
C ASN A 94 -6.86 3.65 14.17
N PHE A 95 -5.97 4.46 14.74
CA PHE A 95 -4.56 4.11 14.96
C PHE A 95 -4.37 2.77 15.66
N THR A 96 -5.05 2.53 16.78
CA THR A 96 -4.86 1.30 17.56
C THR A 96 -5.25 0.05 16.78
N LEU A 97 -6.41 0.06 16.13
CA LEU A 97 -6.90 -1.10 15.39
C LEU A 97 -6.05 -1.37 14.14
N SER A 98 -5.68 -0.30 13.42
CA SER A 98 -4.81 -0.39 12.25
C SER A 98 -3.40 -0.85 12.61
N MET A 99 -2.84 -0.38 13.73
CA MET A 99 -1.51 -0.76 14.21
C MET A 99 -1.46 -2.22 14.63
N VAL A 100 -2.46 -2.69 15.39
CA VAL A 100 -2.55 -4.09 15.78
C VAL A 100 -2.79 -4.98 14.56
N GLY A 101 -3.66 -4.54 13.65
CA GLY A 101 -3.90 -5.22 12.37
C GLY A 101 -2.62 -5.38 11.55
N ALA A 102 -1.90 -4.29 11.31
CA ALA A 102 -0.61 -4.30 10.60
C ALA A 102 0.46 -5.14 11.31
N ALA A 103 0.59 -5.01 12.65
CA ALA A 103 1.52 -5.82 13.42
C ALA A 103 1.23 -7.33 13.27
N THR A 104 -0.03 -7.75 13.33
CA THR A 104 -0.38 -9.13 13.02
C THR A 104 -0.17 -9.48 11.55
N GLY A 105 -0.46 -8.55 10.64
CA GLY A 105 -0.23 -8.69 9.21
C GLY A 105 1.23 -8.87 8.83
N VAL A 106 2.17 -8.45 9.68
CA VAL A 106 3.61 -8.66 9.47
C VAL A 106 4.14 -9.86 10.27
N LEU A 107 3.86 -9.89 11.58
CA LEU A 107 4.45 -10.89 12.48
C LEU A 107 3.91 -12.29 12.26
N PHE A 108 2.62 -12.47 11.93
CA PHE A 108 2.06 -13.80 11.69
C PHE A 108 2.61 -14.44 10.42
N PRO A 109 2.64 -13.76 9.25
CA PRO A 109 3.29 -14.31 8.06
C PRO A 109 4.73 -14.72 8.34
N ILE A 110 5.55 -13.85 8.94
CA ILE A 110 6.94 -14.18 9.27
C ILE A 110 7.03 -15.38 10.23
N GLY A 111 6.25 -15.39 11.30
CA GLY A 111 6.24 -16.49 12.28
C GLY A 111 5.82 -17.84 11.66
N LEU A 112 4.81 -17.82 10.79
CA LEU A 112 4.35 -19.01 10.07
C LEU A 112 5.34 -19.44 8.98
N SER A 113 6.08 -18.51 8.38
CA SER A 113 7.20 -18.84 7.50
C SER A 113 8.29 -19.61 8.25
N TYR A 114 8.63 -19.23 9.48
CA TYR A 114 9.54 -20.02 10.32
C TYR A 114 8.99 -21.41 10.64
N LEU A 115 7.69 -21.55 10.84
CA LEU A 115 7.08 -22.85 11.07
C LEU A 115 7.16 -23.75 9.83
N LEU A 116 6.90 -23.24 8.62
CA LEU A 116 6.88 -24.05 7.41
C LEU A 116 8.24 -24.15 6.72
N LEU A 117 8.89 -23.03 6.44
CA LEU A 117 10.13 -22.99 5.65
C LEU A 117 11.32 -23.48 6.49
N TYR A 118 11.49 -22.97 7.71
CA TYR A 118 12.62 -23.35 8.56
C TYR A 118 12.43 -24.74 9.19
N LEU A 119 11.29 -25.01 9.85
CA LEU A 119 11.09 -26.32 10.49
C LEU A 119 10.62 -27.42 9.51
N GLY A 120 9.77 -27.07 8.54
CA GLY A 120 9.21 -28.04 7.58
C GLY A 120 10.14 -28.32 6.39
N PHE A 121 10.50 -27.30 5.62
CA PHE A 121 11.32 -27.42 4.42
C PHE A 121 12.83 -27.33 4.68
N ARG A 122 13.22 -27.00 5.92
CA ARG A 122 14.62 -26.93 6.39
C ARG A 122 15.46 -25.89 5.66
N TYR A 123 14.84 -24.77 5.29
CA TYR A 123 15.52 -23.58 4.78
C TYR A 123 16.27 -22.85 5.89
N ASP A 124 17.22 -21.98 5.54
CA ASP A 124 17.99 -21.24 6.55
C ASP A 124 17.11 -20.21 7.29
N ALA A 125 17.52 -19.80 8.49
CA ALA A 125 16.78 -18.83 9.29
C ALA A 125 16.72 -17.45 8.60
N VAL A 126 17.83 -16.97 8.05
CA VAL A 126 17.89 -15.67 7.37
C VAL A 126 17.12 -15.72 6.05
N GLU A 127 17.25 -16.81 5.31
CA GLU A 127 16.46 -17.10 4.12
C GLU A 127 14.96 -17.06 4.42
N THR A 128 14.53 -17.76 5.48
CA THR A 128 13.13 -17.83 5.91
C THR A 128 12.61 -16.47 6.34
N PHE A 129 13.43 -15.65 7.01
CA PHE A 129 13.08 -14.28 7.34
C PHE A 129 12.82 -13.45 6.08
N ILE A 130 13.73 -13.48 5.09
CA ILE A 130 13.59 -12.71 3.85
C ILE A 130 12.32 -13.13 3.08
N ILE A 131 12.08 -14.43 2.93
CA ILE A 131 10.90 -14.97 2.25
C ILE A 131 9.60 -14.72 3.05
N GLY A 132 9.68 -14.65 4.38
CA GLY A 132 8.53 -14.30 5.22
C GLY A 132 8.19 -12.81 5.13
N VAL A 133 9.20 -11.94 5.11
CA VAL A 133 9.04 -10.49 4.93
C VAL A 133 8.45 -10.19 3.56
N SER A 134 8.91 -10.84 2.48
CA SER A 134 8.37 -10.60 1.13
C SER A 134 6.86 -10.90 1.04
N LEU A 135 6.40 -11.93 1.75
CA LEU A 135 4.98 -12.28 1.87
C LEU A 135 4.25 -11.60 3.01
N SER A 136 4.87 -10.65 3.70
CA SER A 136 4.19 -9.77 4.66
C SER A 136 3.69 -8.48 4.02
N ALA A 137 4.35 -8.00 2.96
CA ALA A 137 3.98 -6.78 2.24
C ALA A 137 2.63 -6.94 1.51
N THR A 138 1.74 -5.97 1.63
CA THR A 138 0.36 -6.03 1.12
C THR A 138 0.19 -5.09 -0.07
N SER A 139 -0.48 -5.50 -1.15
CA SER A 139 -0.76 -4.61 -2.29
C SER A 139 -2.21 -4.14 -2.30
N LEU A 140 -2.42 -2.91 -1.86
CA LEU A 140 -3.73 -2.28 -1.86
C LEU A 140 -4.28 -2.01 -3.27
N GLY A 141 -3.43 -1.70 -4.24
CA GLY A 141 -3.86 -1.27 -5.58
C GLY A 141 -4.73 -2.29 -6.31
N THR A 142 -4.35 -3.57 -6.25
CA THR A 142 -5.11 -4.67 -6.86
C THR A 142 -6.45 -4.91 -6.17
N THR A 143 -6.45 -4.88 -4.83
CA THR A 143 -7.64 -5.02 -4.00
C THR A 143 -8.65 -3.90 -4.22
N PHE A 144 -8.21 -2.64 -4.26
CA PHE A 144 -9.10 -1.51 -4.50
C PHE A 144 -9.66 -1.49 -5.91
N ALA A 145 -8.88 -1.89 -6.93
CA ALA A 145 -9.38 -2.02 -8.30
C ALA A 145 -10.54 -3.04 -8.41
N VAL A 146 -10.46 -4.15 -7.67
CA VAL A 146 -11.53 -5.16 -7.57
C VAL A 146 -12.77 -4.60 -6.89
N ILE A 147 -12.56 -3.92 -5.76
CA ILE A 147 -13.63 -3.28 -4.99
C ILE A 147 -14.35 -2.26 -5.90
N SER A 148 -13.63 -1.35 -6.54
CA SER A 148 -14.22 -0.32 -7.39
C SER A 148 -14.92 -0.86 -8.63
N SER A 149 -14.42 -1.96 -9.22
CA SER A 149 -15.03 -2.56 -10.42
C SER A 149 -16.24 -3.45 -10.13
N THR A 150 -16.37 -3.94 -8.90
CA THR A 150 -17.44 -4.89 -8.52
C THR A 150 -18.59 -4.18 -7.78
N SER A 151 -18.38 -2.98 -7.26
CA SER A 151 -19.42 -2.22 -6.55
C SER A 151 -19.73 -0.87 -7.18
N ASP A 152 -20.64 -0.85 -8.17
CA ASP A 152 -21.21 0.36 -8.77
C ASP A 152 -21.98 1.26 -7.76
N SER A 153 -22.20 0.81 -6.52
CA SER A 153 -23.00 1.52 -5.51
C SER A 153 -22.34 1.72 -4.14
N VAL A 154 -21.07 1.33 -3.95
CA VAL A 154 -20.39 1.41 -2.64
C VAL A 154 -18.93 1.78 -2.76
N ASN A 155 -18.55 2.95 -2.24
CA ASN A 155 -17.15 3.22 -1.91
C ASN A 155 -16.80 2.52 -0.59
N LEU A 156 -16.39 1.25 -0.63
CA LEU A 156 -15.95 0.54 0.59
C LEU A 156 -14.77 1.25 1.26
N ALA A 157 -14.00 2.07 0.52
CA ALA A 157 -12.96 2.95 1.06
C ALA A 157 -13.46 4.01 2.05
N GLU A 158 -14.76 4.33 2.06
CA GLU A 158 -15.42 5.27 2.99
C GLU A 158 -16.05 4.55 4.20
N THR A 159 -16.02 3.22 4.21
CA THR A 159 -16.47 2.45 5.37
C THR A 159 -15.42 2.46 6.47
N ARG A 160 -15.83 2.20 7.72
CA ARG A 160 -14.87 2.06 8.82
C ARG A 160 -13.88 0.94 8.54
N VAL A 161 -14.34 -0.20 8.01
CA VAL A 161 -13.46 -1.32 7.62
C VAL A 161 -12.48 -0.90 6.54
N GLY A 162 -12.94 -0.17 5.52
CA GLY A 162 -12.08 0.39 4.49
C GLY A 162 -11.04 1.35 5.05
N SER A 163 -11.41 2.23 5.98
CA SER A 163 -10.46 3.15 6.61
C SER A 163 -9.37 2.43 7.42
N VAL A 164 -9.73 1.34 8.11
CA VAL A 164 -8.80 0.46 8.85
C VAL A 164 -7.91 -0.29 7.86
N LEU A 165 -8.48 -0.84 6.79
CA LEU A 165 -7.74 -1.52 5.72
C LEU A 165 -6.69 -0.60 5.08
N VAL A 166 -7.08 0.61 4.66
CA VAL A 166 -6.16 1.60 4.07
C VAL A 166 -5.04 1.93 5.04
N SER A 167 -5.39 2.20 6.31
CA SER A 167 -4.41 2.60 7.33
C SER A 167 -3.44 1.47 7.67
N ALA A 168 -3.94 0.25 7.82
CA ALA A 168 -3.13 -0.93 8.14
C ALA A 168 -2.15 -1.24 7.00
N ALA A 169 -2.61 -1.16 5.75
CA ALA A 169 -1.73 -1.46 4.63
C ALA A 169 -0.70 -0.35 4.35
N VAL A 170 -0.99 0.92 4.63
CA VAL A 170 0.05 1.96 4.65
C VAL A 170 1.14 1.65 5.69
N ILE A 171 0.77 1.13 6.87
CA ILE A 171 1.76 0.68 7.86
C ILE A 171 2.53 -0.54 7.35
N ASP A 172 1.86 -1.54 6.77
CA ASP A 172 2.52 -2.73 6.19
C ASP A 172 3.55 -2.32 5.11
N ASP A 173 3.20 -1.38 4.22
CA ASP A 173 4.11 -0.88 3.18
C ASP A 173 5.31 -0.17 3.79
N VAL A 174 5.10 0.72 4.78
CA VAL A 174 6.19 1.37 5.50
C VAL A 174 7.10 0.34 6.16
N VAL A 175 6.54 -0.65 6.85
CA VAL A 175 7.32 -1.73 7.49
C VAL A 175 8.08 -2.55 6.44
N GLY A 176 7.45 -2.87 5.30
CA GLY A 176 8.08 -3.58 4.19
C GLY A 176 9.26 -2.81 3.60
N LEU A 177 9.11 -1.50 3.39
CA LEU A 177 10.20 -0.64 2.91
C LEU A 177 11.35 -0.52 3.92
N VAL A 178 11.07 -0.53 5.21
CA VAL A 178 12.10 -0.58 6.27
C VAL A 178 12.81 -1.92 6.25
N MET A 179 12.06 -3.03 6.20
CA MET A 179 12.65 -4.37 6.15
C MET A 179 13.49 -4.58 4.88
N LEU A 180 13.12 -3.97 3.76
CA LEU A 180 13.93 -3.98 2.55
C LEU A 180 15.34 -3.41 2.79
N SER A 181 15.45 -2.31 3.53
CA SER A 181 16.78 -1.74 3.86
C SER A 181 17.59 -2.63 4.79
N VAL A 182 16.93 -3.35 5.72
CA VAL A 182 17.59 -4.35 6.57
C VAL A 182 18.15 -5.49 5.71
N ILE A 183 17.39 -5.97 4.72
CA ILE A 183 17.79 -7.08 3.85
C ILE A 183 18.99 -6.68 2.97
N GLY A 184 18.96 -5.49 2.37
CA GLY A 184 20.10 -4.99 1.58
C GLY A 184 21.38 -4.81 2.40
N ASP A 185 21.28 -4.41 3.68
CA ASP A 185 22.44 -4.31 4.57
C ASP A 185 22.95 -5.68 5.04
N LEU A 186 22.07 -6.69 5.18
CA LEU A 186 22.50 -8.07 5.49
C LEU A 186 23.41 -8.65 4.40
N GLY A 187 23.14 -8.36 3.11
CA GLY A 187 23.99 -8.83 1.99
C GLY A 187 25.44 -8.35 2.09
N LYS A 188 25.66 -7.14 2.63
CA LYS A 188 27.00 -6.53 2.77
C LYS A 188 27.88 -7.23 3.81
N LEU A 189 27.30 -7.98 4.75
CA LEU A 189 28.06 -8.73 5.79
C LEU A 189 28.90 -9.87 5.22
N SER A 190 28.44 -10.51 4.15
CA SER A 190 29.14 -11.67 3.60
C SER A 190 30.47 -11.32 2.91
N GLY A 191 30.75 -10.02 2.70
CA GLY A 191 31.95 -9.51 2.04
C GLY A 191 33.18 -9.35 2.94
N GLY A 192 33.13 -9.75 4.23
CA GLY A 192 34.31 -9.81 5.10
C GLY A 192 34.79 -8.48 5.70
N GLY A 193 33.95 -7.44 5.73
CA GLY A 193 34.30 -6.14 6.30
C GLY A 193 33.94 -6.02 7.79
N ASP A 194 34.98 -5.90 8.63
CA ASP A 194 35.05 -5.50 10.04
C ASP A 194 34.03 -6.08 11.03
N SER A 195 34.44 -6.15 12.30
CA SER A 195 33.63 -6.58 13.44
C SER A 195 32.50 -5.59 13.78
N VAL A 196 31.61 -5.31 12.83
CA VAL A 196 30.41 -4.52 13.09
C VAL A 196 29.46 -5.40 13.88
N ASN A 197 29.03 -4.93 15.05
CA ASN A 197 28.02 -5.63 15.85
C ASN A 197 26.79 -5.92 14.98
N LEU A 198 26.44 -7.20 14.79
CA LEU A 198 25.30 -7.63 13.98
C LEU A 198 24.00 -6.89 14.38
N GLY A 199 23.83 -6.65 15.68
CA GLY A 199 22.71 -5.88 16.21
C GLY A 199 22.71 -4.39 15.80
N TRP A 200 23.88 -3.76 15.62
CA TRP A 200 23.96 -2.40 15.11
C TRP A 200 23.69 -2.33 13.61
N LEU A 201 24.13 -3.34 12.84
CA LEU A 201 23.85 -3.39 11.42
C LEU A 201 22.35 -3.51 11.12
N ILE A 202 21.64 -4.38 11.83
CA ILE A 202 20.18 -4.52 11.70
C ILE A 202 19.47 -3.33 12.34
N GLY A 203 19.95 -2.88 13.49
CA GLY A 203 19.36 -1.77 14.25
C GLY A 203 19.47 -0.43 13.54
N ARG A 204 20.55 -0.17 12.80
CA ARG A 204 20.80 1.14 12.17
C ARG A 204 19.72 1.51 11.15
N PRO A 205 19.38 0.71 10.13
CA PRO A 205 18.30 1.05 9.19
C PRO A 205 16.96 1.23 9.89
N ILE A 206 16.64 0.41 10.90
CA ILE A 206 15.39 0.50 11.66
C ILE A 206 15.32 1.81 12.45
N VAL A 207 16.36 2.12 13.23
CA VAL A 207 16.43 3.35 14.04
C VAL A 207 16.46 4.59 13.14
N ALA A 208 17.20 4.56 12.03
CA ALA A 208 17.23 5.66 11.08
C ALA A 208 15.86 5.86 10.41
N SER A 209 15.15 4.77 10.08
CA SER A 209 13.82 4.84 9.47
C SER A 209 12.77 5.36 10.44
N ILE A 210 12.77 4.88 11.70
CA ILE A 210 11.90 5.41 12.77
C ILE A 210 12.23 6.88 13.04
N GLY A 211 13.53 7.22 13.09
CA GLY A 211 14.00 8.59 13.24
C GLY A 211 13.43 9.49 12.15
N MET A 212 13.58 9.11 10.88
CA MET A 212 13.00 9.83 9.75
C MET A 212 11.46 9.90 9.82
N ALA A 213 10.78 8.80 10.14
CA ALA A 213 9.32 8.73 10.25
C ALA A 213 8.76 9.70 11.31
N VAL A 214 9.48 9.88 12.42
CA VAL A 214 9.08 10.76 13.53
C VAL A 214 9.53 12.21 13.28
N VAL A 215 10.76 12.40 12.82
CA VAL A 215 11.36 13.73 12.63
C VAL A 215 10.69 14.47 11.47
N THR A 216 10.41 13.79 10.35
CA THR A 216 9.79 14.41 9.17
C THR A 216 8.49 15.15 9.51
N PRO A 217 7.44 14.55 10.10
CA PRO A 217 6.20 15.26 10.41
C PRO A 217 6.38 16.38 11.45
N ILE A 218 7.31 16.23 12.41
CA ILE A 218 7.62 17.26 13.41
C ILE A 218 8.24 18.49 12.72
N ILE A 219 9.30 18.29 11.95
CA ILE A 219 9.98 19.39 11.23
C ILE A 219 9.03 20.00 10.19
N THR A 220 8.21 19.20 9.51
CA THR A 220 7.21 19.70 8.56
C THR A 220 6.26 20.67 9.25
N LYS A 221 5.65 20.25 10.36
CA LYS A 221 4.63 21.04 11.04
C LYS A 221 5.20 22.27 11.74
N TRP A 222 6.40 22.18 12.31
CA TRP A 222 6.95 23.23 13.20
C TRP A 222 7.96 24.15 12.51
N VAL A 223 8.61 23.71 11.43
CA VAL A 223 9.66 24.48 10.74
C VAL A 223 9.25 24.82 9.31
N PHE A 224 8.99 23.82 8.48
CA PHE A 224 8.74 24.06 7.05
C PHE A 224 7.39 24.70 6.79
N ALA A 225 6.31 24.25 7.43
CA ALA A 225 4.98 24.82 7.25
C ALA A 225 4.92 26.33 7.59
N PRO A 226 5.41 26.82 8.75
CA PRO A 226 5.39 28.26 9.03
C PRO A 226 6.34 29.05 8.10
N PHE A 227 7.50 28.48 7.75
CA PHE A 227 8.43 29.12 6.83
C PHE A 227 7.85 29.26 5.42
N PHE A 228 7.24 28.20 4.90
CA PHE A 228 6.61 28.17 3.58
C PHE A 228 5.50 29.20 3.48
N ARG A 229 4.61 29.25 4.49
CA ARG A 229 3.52 30.25 4.57
C ARG A 229 4.02 31.69 4.59
N LYS A 230 5.05 31.96 5.38
CA LYS A 230 5.53 33.34 5.59
C LYS A 230 6.30 33.90 4.40
N PHE A 231 7.09 33.07 3.71
CA PHE A 231 8.06 33.56 2.73
C PHE A 231 7.83 33.07 1.29
N ILE A 232 7.25 31.89 1.11
CA ILE A 232 7.23 31.21 -0.20
C ILE A 232 5.84 31.28 -0.82
N GLU A 233 4.78 31.09 -0.04
CA GLU A 233 3.39 30.92 -0.50
C GLU A 233 2.94 32.01 -1.48
N HIS A 234 3.19 33.29 -1.18
CA HIS A 234 2.75 34.40 -2.02
C HIS A 234 3.43 34.45 -3.40
N ARG A 235 4.69 34.00 -3.50
CA ARG A 235 5.42 33.92 -4.78
C ARG A 235 5.10 32.63 -5.52
N PHE A 236 4.89 31.56 -4.77
CA PHE A 236 4.63 30.22 -5.26
C PHE A 236 3.25 30.11 -5.92
N ALA A 237 2.22 30.72 -5.32
CA ALA A 237 0.86 30.77 -5.88
C ALA A 237 0.77 31.42 -7.29
N ARG A 238 1.79 32.18 -7.72
CA ARG A 238 1.83 32.80 -9.05
C ARG A 238 2.10 31.80 -10.18
N PHE A 239 2.83 30.73 -9.89
CA PHE A 239 3.34 29.78 -10.90
C PHE A 239 2.65 28.40 -10.84
N ASP A 240 1.64 28.27 -9.96
CA ASP A 240 0.69 27.16 -9.91
C ASP A 240 1.38 25.78 -10.03
N HIS A 241 1.04 24.98 -11.04
CA HIS A 241 1.61 23.66 -11.25
C HIS A 241 3.13 23.60 -11.49
N ILE A 242 3.75 24.61 -12.11
CA ILE A 242 5.20 24.60 -12.40
C ILE A 242 5.98 24.64 -11.07
N SER A 243 5.53 25.48 -10.15
CA SER A 243 6.13 25.58 -8.83
C SER A 243 5.96 24.29 -8.02
N ASN A 244 4.81 23.63 -8.14
CA ASN A 244 4.55 22.33 -7.54
C ASN A 244 5.52 21.25 -8.05
N ILE A 245 5.70 21.12 -9.37
CA ILE A 245 6.62 20.12 -9.94
C ILE A 245 8.07 20.37 -9.52
N ILE A 246 8.53 21.63 -9.54
CA ILE A 246 9.89 21.98 -9.10
C ILE A 246 10.08 21.60 -7.64
N LEU A 247 9.13 21.95 -6.76
CA LEU A 247 9.22 21.61 -5.35
C LEU A 247 9.16 20.11 -5.11
N MET A 248 8.28 19.39 -5.81
CA MET A 248 8.19 17.93 -5.75
C MET A 248 9.53 17.29 -6.12
N THR A 249 10.15 17.74 -7.22
CA THR A 249 11.44 17.22 -7.70
C THR A 249 12.56 17.49 -6.69
N LEU A 250 12.63 18.72 -6.14
CA LEU A 250 13.64 19.09 -5.14
C LEU A 250 13.48 18.30 -3.84
N VAL A 251 12.25 18.19 -3.33
CA VAL A 251 11.97 17.44 -2.10
C VAL A 251 12.23 15.95 -2.30
N LEU A 252 11.75 15.36 -3.39
CA LEU A 252 12.01 13.95 -3.69
C LEU A 252 13.51 13.68 -3.77
N SER A 253 14.27 14.52 -4.49
CA SER A 253 15.73 14.38 -4.60
C SER A 253 16.42 14.52 -3.24
N ALA A 254 15.99 15.47 -2.40
CA ALA A 254 16.55 15.67 -1.06
C ALA A 254 16.28 14.47 -0.15
N PHE A 255 15.06 13.93 -0.15
CA PHE A 255 14.71 12.77 0.67
C PHE A 255 15.39 11.48 0.19
N ILE A 256 15.55 11.29 -1.13
CA ILE A 256 16.34 10.19 -1.69
C ILE A 256 17.80 10.28 -1.21
N ALA A 257 18.39 11.48 -1.28
CA ALA A 257 19.76 11.69 -0.81
C ALA A 257 19.88 11.44 0.71
N ILE A 258 18.97 12.01 1.52
CA ILE A 258 18.93 11.78 2.97
C ILE A 258 18.82 10.28 3.26
N ALA A 259 17.90 9.57 2.61
CA ALA A 259 17.70 8.14 2.82
C ALA A 259 18.95 7.32 2.48
N GLY A 260 19.59 7.63 1.34
CA GLY A 260 20.82 6.98 0.91
C GLY A 260 21.99 7.19 1.89
N PHE A 261 22.14 8.40 2.44
CA PHE A 261 23.21 8.70 3.41
C PHE A 261 22.91 8.21 4.83
N THR A 262 21.65 8.12 5.25
CA THR A 262 21.28 7.59 6.57
C THR A 262 21.29 6.06 6.62
N GLY A 263 21.38 5.39 5.47
CA GLY A 263 21.32 3.93 5.38
C GLY A 263 19.90 3.39 5.50
N THR A 264 18.89 4.18 5.11
CA THR A 264 17.50 3.73 5.00
C THR A 264 17.16 3.42 3.54
N SER A 265 15.98 2.84 3.29
CA SER A 265 15.54 2.56 1.93
C SER A 265 15.26 3.85 1.16
N VAL A 266 15.80 3.97 -0.06
CA VAL A 266 15.50 5.07 -0.99
C VAL A 266 13.99 5.17 -1.23
N LEU A 267 13.30 4.02 -1.33
CA LEU A 267 11.85 3.95 -1.49
C LEU A 267 11.12 4.53 -0.27
N PHE A 268 11.62 4.25 0.95
CA PHE A 268 11.06 4.85 2.17
C PHE A 268 11.26 6.37 2.22
N GLY A 269 12.42 6.86 1.77
CA GLY A 269 12.66 8.28 1.56
C GLY A 269 11.66 8.91 0.60
N ALA A 270 11.40 8.26 -0.54
CA ALA A 270 10.41 8.70 -1.52
C ALA A 270 8.98 8.76 -0.92
N PHE A 271 8.58 7.74 -0.16
CA PHE A 271 7.29 7.74 0.54
C PHE A 271 7.17 8.94 1.50
N LEU A 272 8.17 9.17 2.35
CA LEU A 272 8.19 10.29 3.28
C LEU A 272 8.22 11.65 2.58
N ALA A 273 8.85 11.76 1.41
CA ALA A 273 8.84 12.96 0.58
C ALA A 273 7.42 13.33 0.14
N GLY A 274 6.63 12.33 -0.28
CA GLY A 274 5.23 12.52 -0.63
C GLY A 274 4.41 12.99 0.57
N VAL A 275 4.53 12.29 1.71
CA VAL A 275 3.84 12.68 2.96
C VAL A 275 4.23 14.09 3.39
N PHE A 276 5.52 14.44 3.32
CA PHE A 276 6.04 15.76 3.64
C PHE A 276 5.34 16.85 2.81
N LEU A 277 5.24 16.66 1.49
CA LEU A 277 4.59 17.60 0.59
C LEU A 277 3.08 17.72 0.84
N THR A 278 2.39 16.63 1.18
CA THR A 278 0.95 16.68 1.51
C THR A 278 0.67 17.52 2.76
N TYR A 279 1.60 17.56 3.73
CA TYR A 279 1.43 18.32 4.98
C TYR A 279 2.08 19.72 4.99
N ILE A 280 2.79 20.13 3.93
CA ILE A 280 3.31 21.50 3.79
C ILE A 280 2.21 22.55 3.53
N PRO A 281 1.32 22.39 2.52
CA PRO A 281 0.45 23.47 2.08
C PRO A 281 -0.71 23.61 3.07
N SER A 282 -0.72 24.72 3.79
CA SER A 282 -1.90 25.10 4.54
C SER A 282 -2.86 25.88 3.65
N LYS A 283 -4.09 25.42 3.56
CA LYS A 283 -5.23 26.33 3.68
C LYS A 283 -6.07 25.82 4.85
N HIS A 284 -6.46 26.72 5.74
CA HIS A 284 -7.18 26.40 6.98
C HIS A 284 -8.35 25.43 6.74
N PRO A 285 -8.71 24.56 7.70
CA PRO A 285 -9.92 23.74 7.61
C PRO A 285 -11.20 24.56 7.35
N GLU A 286 -11.20 25.82 7.79
CA GLU A 286 -12.29 26.81 7.65
C GLU A 286 -12.02 27.84 6.52
N GLY A 287 -10.96 27.65 5.72
CA GLY A 287 -10.60 28.58 4.65
C GLY A 287 -11.35 28.23 3.35
N PRO A 288 -11.75 29.21 2.50
CA PRO A 288 -12.64 28.99 1.35
C PRO A 288 -12.09 28.11 0.21
N PHE A 289 -10.96 27.44 0.41
CA PHE A 289 -10.03 27.10 -0.67
C PHE A 289 -9.41 25.70 -0.62
N VAL A 290 -9.88 24.80 0.25
CA VAL A 290 -9.53 23.37 0.16
C VAL A 290 -10.58 22.68 -0.70
N VAL A 291 -10.13 21.94 -1.70
CA VAL A 291 -11.00 21.18 -2.59
C VAL A 291 -10.93 19.72 -2.23
N LEU A 292 -12.10 19.15 -1.91
CA LEU A 292 -12.24 17.75 -1.55
C LEU A 292 -12.37 16.85 -2.78
N SER A 293 -12.58 17.44 -3.98
CA SER A 293 -12.70 16.72 -5.25
C SER A 293 -12.01 17.43 -6.42
N ARG A 294 -11.61 16.62 -7.42
CA ARG A 294 -10.97 17.04 -8.67
C ARG A 294 -11.80 18.07 -9.46
N GLU A 295 -13.11 17.86 -9.55
CA GLU A 295 -14.01 18.73 -10.32
C GLU A 295 -14.16 20.13 -9.72
N GLU A 296 -14.08 20.22 -8.40
CA GLU A 296 -14.28 21.46 -7.66
C GLU A 296 -12.98 22.31 -7.64
N GLY A 297 -11.81 21.67 -7.83
CA GLY A 297 -10.50 22.32 -7.95
C GLY A 297 -10.22 22.88 -9.34
N GLU A 298 -10.80 22.28 -10.37
CA GLU A 298 -10.71 22.77 -11.75
C GLU A 298 -11.72 23.91 -12.04
N ARG A 299 -12.82 23.99 -11.26
CA ARG A 299 -13.87 25.01 -11.44
C ARG A 299 -13.61 26.34 -10.69
N GLU A 300 -12.89 26.31 -9.58
CA GLU A 300 -12.67 27.51 -8.75
C GLU A 300 -11.23 28.05 -8.84
N ALA A 301 -11.05 29.08 -9.68
CA ALA A 301 -9.76 29.73 -9.98
C ALA A 301 -8.98 30.32 -8.78
N ASN A 302 -9.55 30.33 -7.57
CA ASN A 302 -8.92 30.85 -6.35
C ASN A 302 -8.33 29.74 -5.45
N LYS A 303 -8.45 28.46 -5.83
CA LYS A 303 -7.89 27.31 -5.10
C LYS A 303 -6.57 26.89 -5.75
N SER A 304 -5.49 26.83 -4.96
CA SER A 304 -4.20 26.34 -5.43
C SER A 304 -4.28 24.81 -5.57
N PRO A 305 -3.86 24.22 -6.70
CA PRO A 305 -3.90 22.79 -6.92
C PRO A 305 -2.99 22.10 -5.90
N THR A 306 -3.48 20.98 -5.36
CA THR A 306 -2.70 20.13 -4.47
C THR A 306 -1.53 19.49 -5.24
N PHE A 307 -0.52 19.04 -4.50
CA PHE A 307 0.61 18.32 -5.09
C PHE A 307 0.14 17.04 -5.81
N ILE A 308 -0.85 16.34 -5.23
CA ILE A 308 -1.45 15.16 -5.87
C ILE A 308 -2.13 15.51 -7.20
N HIS A 309 -2.92 16.59 -7.29
CA HIS A 309 -3.52 16.99 -8.58
C HIS A 309 -2.46 17.37 -9.63
N THR A 310 -1.34 17.97 -9.18
CA THR A 310 -0.24 18.29 -10.10
C THR A 310 0.47 17.02 -10.58
N PHE A 311 0.67 16.04 -9.70
CA PHE A 311 1.18 14.73 -10.06
C PHE A 311 0.24 14.04 -11.08
N GLU A 312 -1.06 14.00 -10.80
CA GLU A 312 -2.09 13.43 -11.68
C GLU A 312 -2.10 14.07 -13.07
N LYS A 313 -1.91 15.38 -13.15
CA LYS A 313 -1.94 16.12 -14.42
C LYS A 313 -0.72 15.89 -15.29
N TYR A 314 0.47 15.78 -14.71
CA TYR A 314 1.74 15.80 -15.48
C TYR A 314 2.52 14.49 -15.42
N LEU A 315 2.47 13.77 -14.30
CA LEU A 315 3.30 12.60 -14.05
C LEU A 315 2.52 11.29 -14.16
N LEU A 316 1.23 11.28 -13.80
CA LEU A 316 0.42 10.05 -13.80
C LEU A 316 0.31 9.39 -15.18
N GLY A 317 0.17 10.17 -16.26
CA GLY A 317 0.13 9.62 -17.62
C GLY A 317 1.41 8.86 -17.98
N PRO A 318 2.58 9.51 -17.99
CA PRO A 318 3.87 8.84 -18.19
C PRO A 318 4.11 7.70 -17.20
N GLN A 319 3.69 7.87 -15.95
CA GLN A 319 3.84 6.85 -14.92
C GLN A 319 3.06 5.58 -15.27
N GLN A 320 1.77 5.70 -15.57
CA GLN A 320 0.87 4.57 -15.80
C GLN A 320 1.12 3.85 -17.14
N TYR A 321 1.48 4.60 -18.18
CA TYR A 321 1.60 4.06 -19.55
C TYR A 321 3.03 3.72 -19.96
N LEU A 322 4.05 4.22 -19.24
CA LEU A 322 5.45 3.98 -19.58
C LEU A 322 6.22 3.39 -18.39
N MET A 323 6.33 4.13 -17.28
CA MET A 323 7.26 3.77 -16.20
C MET A 323 6.82 2.54 -15.39
N GLU A 324 5.54 2.44 -15.04
CA GLU A 324 4.94 1.29 -14.33
C GLU A 324 5.03 -0.01 -15.18
N PRO A 325 4.63 -0.04 -16.48
CA PRO A 325 4.85 -1.20 -17.33
C PRO A 325 6.31 -1.63 -17.46
N LEU A 326 7.25 -0.68 -17.55
CA LEU A 326 8.68 -0.97 -17.62
C LEU A 326 9.18 -1.61 -16.32
N PHE A 327 8.73 -1.12 -15.17
CA PHE A 327 9.05 -1.72 -13.88
C PHE A 327 8.55 -3.17 -13.77
N PHE A 328 7.28 -3.42 -14.08
CA PHE A 328 6.70 -4.76 -13.95
C PHE A 328 7.24 -5.76 -14.98
N SER A 329 7.54 -5.31 -16.19
CA SER A 329 8.23 -6.17 -17.16
C SER A 329 9.67 -6.48 -16.76
N SER A 330 10.34 -5.55 -16.06
CA SER A 330 11.68 -5.76 -15.51
C SER A 330 11.74 -6.85 -14.45
N ILE A 331 10.73 -6.90 -13.56
CA ILE A 331 10.51 -8.04 -12.65
C ILE A 331 10.37 -9.33 -13.47
N GLY A 332 9.60 -9.29 -14.57
CA GLY A 332 9.45 -10.43 -15.47
C GLY A 332 10.76 -10.93 -16.09
N PHE A 333 11.72 -10.05 -16.38
CA PHE A 333 13.05 -10.44 -16.88
C PHE A 333 13.85 -11.23 -15.85
N ALA A 334 13.65 -10.95 -14.55
CA ALA A 334 14.39 -11.55 -13.45
C ALA A 334 13.81 -12.90 -12.98
N ILE A 335 12.54 -13.23 -13.30
CA ILE A 335 11.90 -14.46 -12.86
C ILE A 335 12.29 -15.64 -13.78
N PRO A 336 12.99 -16.68 -13.28
CA PRO A 336 13.38 -17.85 -14.06
C PRO A 336 12.21 -18.82 -14.24
N PHE A 337 11.25 -18.42 -15.07
CA PHE A 337 9.96 -19.08 -15.23
C PHE A 337 10.05 -20.58 -15.51
N LEU A 338 10.97 -21.01 -16.39
CA LEU A 338 11.14 -22.44 -16.72
C LEU A 338 11.50 -23.29 -15.50
N LYS A 339 12.24 -22.73 -14.54
CA LYS A 339 12.65 -23.44 -13.32
C LYS A 339 11.50 -23.55 -12.31
N LEU A 340 10.48 -22.69 -12.39
CA LEU A 340 9.34 -22.75 -11.47
C LEU A 340 8.51 -24.05 -11.62
N TRP A 341 8.52 -24.66 -12.81
CA TRP A 341 7.63 -25.78 -13.17
C TRP A 341 8.15 -27.17 -12.78
N THR A 342 8.74 -27.29 -11.59
CA THR A 342 9.09 -28.59 -11.00
C THR A 342 8.03 -29.01 -9.99
N GLY A 343 7.60 -30.28 -10.00
CA GLY A 343 6.54 -30.78 -9.12
C GLY A 343 6.77 -30.45 -7.63
N GLU A 344 8.03 -30.54 -7.17
CA GLU A 344 8.43 -30.17 -5.80
C GLU A 344 8.18 -28.68 -5.50
N ARG A 345 8.59 -27.80 -6.41
CA ARG A 345 8.48 -26.33 -6.25
C ARG A 345 7.02 -25.89 -6.28
N ILE A 346 6.21 -26.51 -7.13
CA ILE A 346 4.78 -26.22 -7.26
C ILE A 346 4.04 -26.56 -5.96
N TRP A 347 4.20 -27.77 -5.42
CA TRP A 347 3.45 -28.14 -4.20
C TRP A 347 3.92 -27.33 -2.99
N LYS A 348 5.24 -27.11 -2.83
CA LYS A 348 5.78 -26.25 -1.75
C LYS A 348 5.22 -24.84 -1.85
N GLY A 349 5.20 -24.28 -3.06
CA GLY A 349 4.60 -22.98 -3.36
C GLY A 349 3.13 -22.92 -2.97
N ILE A 350 2.31 -23.88 -3.40
CA ILE A 350 0.87 -23.94 -3.07
C ILE A 350 0.63 -24.04 -1.56
N VAL A 351 1.36 -24.92 -0.86
CA VAL A 351 1.22 -25.07 0.59
C VAL A 351 1.59 -23.76 1.30
N TYR A 352 2.65 -23.11 0.85
CA TYR A 352 3.06 -21.83 1.42
C TYR A 352 2.05 -20.72 1.12
N THR A 353 1.47 -20.66 -0.08
CA THR A 353 0.36 -19.75 -0.43
C THR A 353 -0.80 -19.89 0.55
N LEU A 354 -1.26 -21.12 0.78
CA LEU A 354 -2.39 -21.38 1.67
C LEU A 354 -2.10 -20.92 3.11
N LEU A 355 -0.88 -21.17 3.58
CA LEU A 355 -0.44 -20.73 4.90
C LEU A 355 -0.40 -19.19 5.01
N MET A 356 0.11 -18.50 3.98
CA MET A 356 0.18 -17.04 3.96
C MET A 356 -1.20 -16.39 3.80
N THR A 357 -2.08 -17.01 3.01
CA THR A 357 -3.49 -16.63 2.94
C THR A 357 -4.10 -16.70 4.34
N PHE A 358 -3.98 -17.85 5.02
CA PHE A 358 -4.47 -18.03 6.39
C PHE A 358 -3.90 -16.99 7.36
N ALA A 359 -2.59 -16.70 7.27
CA ALA A 359 -1.93 -15.69 8.09
C ALA A 359 -2.58 -14.30 7.98
N LYS A 360 -2.97 -13.88 6.77
CA LYS A 360 -3.62 -12.58 6.55
C LYS A 360 -5.10 -12.58 6.93
N TYR A 361 -5.80 -13.71 6.80
CA TYR A 361 -7.17 -13.83 7.30
C TYR A 361 -7.27 -13.61 8.82
N ILE A 362 -6.24 -14.00 9.58
CA ILE A 362 -6.17 -13.76 11.04
C ILE A 362 -6.23 -12.27 11.38
N VAL A 363 -5.72 -11.38 10.52
CA VAL A 363 -5.77 -9.93 10.73
C VAL A 363 -7.21 -9.43 10.89
N GLY A 364 -8.16 -10.07 10.18
CA GLY A 364 -9.58 -9.78 10.27
C GLY A 364 -10.19 -10.00 11.65
N ILE A 365 -9.63 -10.92 12.46
CA ILE A 365 -10.19 -11.32 13.77
C ILE A 365 -10.20 -10.14 14.76
N TRP A 366 -9.35 -9.13 14.56
CA TRP A 366 -9.37 -7.93 15.39
C TRP A 366 -10.68 -7.13 15.30
N VAL A 367 -11.44 -7.25 14.21
CA VAL A 367 -12.73 -6.57 14.03
C VAL A 367 -13.75 -7.03 15.08
N PRO A 368 -14.10 -8.33 15.21
CA PRO A 368 -15.02 -8.79 16.24
C PRO A 368 -14.45 -8.64 17.66
N ILE A 369 -13.14 -8.80 17.86
CA ILE A 369 -12.50 -8.56 19.17
C ILE A 369 -12.68 -7.10 19.60
N TRP A 370 -12.50 -6.16 18.68
CA TRP A 370 -12.67 -4.74 18.96
C TRP A 370 -14.12 -4.39 19.31
N GLN A 371 -15.07 -5.05 18.65
CA GLN A 371 -16.49 -4.91 18.94
C GLN A 371 -16.87 -5.46 20.32
N LEU A 372 -16.28 -6.58 20.74
CA LEU A 372 -16.39 -7.08 22.13
C LEU A 372 -15.87 -6.08 23.15
N ALA A 373 -14.69 -5.50 22.87
CA ALA A 373 -14.05 -4.54 23.77
C ALA A 373 -14.84 -3.22 23.90
N LEU A 374 -15.44 -2.74 22.80
CA LEU A 374 -16.27 -1.53 22.78
C LEU A 374 -17.69 -1.75 23.31
N GLY A 375 -18.28 -2.94 23.12
CA GLY A 375 -19.59 -3.29 23.67
C GLY A 375 -19.65 -3.19 25.21
N SER A 376 -18.51 -3.36 25.88
CA SER A 376 -18.38 -3.14 27.33
C SER A 376 -18.35 -1.65 27.74
N LYS A 377 -17.93 -0.74 26.85
CA LYS A 377 -17.85 0.71 27.13
C LYS A 377 -19.16 1.43 26.84
N SER A 378 -19.85 1.13 25.72
CA SER A 378 -21.13 1.77 25.37
C SER A 378 -22.22 1.51 26.41
N HIS A 379 -22.34 0.26 26.88
CA HIS A 379 -23.30 -0.10 27.94
C HIS A 379 -23.06 0.62 29.27
N LYS A 380 -21.83 1.08 29.54
CA LYS A 380 -21.47 1.83 30.75
C LYS A 380 -21.77 3.32 30.65
N GLU A 381 -21.77 3.89 29.44
CA GLU A 381 -22.11 5.30 29.21
C GLU A 381 -23.62 5.49 29.02
N GLU A 382 -24.30 4.62 28.25
CA GLU A 382 -25.77 4.64 28.12
C GLU A 382 -26.46 4.39 29.46
N SER A 383 -25.97 3.45 30.28
CA SER A 383 -26.53 3.23 31.63
C SER A 383 -26.30 4.40 32.59
N HIS A 384 -25.32 5.28 32.32
CA HIS A 384 -25.06 6.47 33.12
C HIS A 384 -25.83 7.71 32.62
N GLU A 385 -26.12 7.80 31.33
CA GLU A 385 -26.85 8.91 30.71
C GLU A 385 -28.37 8.71 30.76
N GLU A 386 -28.87 7.48 30.57
CA GLU A 386 -30.28 7.13 30.78
C GLU A 386 -30.70 7.25 32.25
N ARG A 387 -29.81 6.89 33.20
CA ARG A 387 -30.05 7.10 34.64
C ARG A 387 -30.15 8.57 35.04
N LYS A 388 -29.55 9.49 34.26
CA LYS A 388 -29.66 10.93 34.52
C LYS A 388 -30.90 11.55 33.88
N THR A 389 -31.43 10.95 32.82
CA THR A 389 -32.52 11.54 32.04
C THR A 389 -33.91 10.99 32.40
N GLN A 390 -34.01 9.79 32.99
CA GLN A 390 -35.28 9.23 33.47
C GLN A 390 -35.35 9.19 35.01
N ARG A 391 -35.84 10.28 35.62
CA ARG A 391 -36.49 10.24 36.94
C ARG A 391 -37.98 9.96 36.77
N GLN A 392 -38.34 8.75 36.38
CA GLN A 392 -39.68 8.19 36.57
C GLN A 392 -39.54 6.68 36.75
N PRO A 393 -40.27 6.06 37.71
CA PRO A 393 -40.16 4.62 37.93
C PRO A 393 -40.83 3.89 36.77
N LYS A 394 -40.03 3.25 35.89
CA LYS A 394 -40.54 2.25 34.94
C LYS A 394 -40.89 0.99 35.74
N ILE A 395 -42.12 0.52 35.57
CA ILE A 395 -42.55 -0.81 35.97
C ILE A 395 -41.83 -1.79 35.04
N GLU A 396 -41.06 -2.72 35.61
CA GLU A 396 -40.42 -3.85 34.92
C GLU A 396 -41.50 -4.85 34.52
N ASP A 397 -42.05 -4.71 33.32
CA ASP A 397 -42.72 -5.82 32.62
C ASP A 397 -41.67 -6.50 31.73
N ASN A 398 -41.07 -7.58 32.21
CA ASN A 398 -40.19 -8.45 31.42
C ASN A 398 -41.05 -9.24 30.42
N ASN A 399 -41.22 -8.68 29.21
CA ASN A 399 -41.88 -9.36 28.10
C ASN A 399 -40.86 -10.27 27.36
N PRO A 400 -41.13 -11.57 27.16
CA PRO A 400 -40.21 -12.49 26.46
C PRO A 400 -39.92 -12.08 25.00
N SER A 401 -40.78 -11.26 24.39
CA SER A 401 -40.62 -10.77 23.02
C SER A 401 -39.47 -9.77 22.85
N ASP A 402 -39.11 -9.04 23.91
CA ASP A 402 -38.05 -8.02 23.86
C ASP A 402 -36.66 -8.67 23.98
N GLU A 403 -36.55 -9.77 24.74
CA GLU A 403 -35.35 -10.61 24.80
C GLU A 403 -35.06 -11.26 23.42
N GLU A 404 -36.07 -11.85 22.77
CA GLU A 404 -35.93 -12.47 21.44
C GLU A 404 -35.54 -11.46 20.35
N GLN A 405 -36.07 -10.23 20.39
CA GLN A 405 -35.67 -9.16 19.46
C GLN A 405 -34.23 -8.70 19.72
N SER A 406 -33.83 -8.57 20.98
CA SER A 406 -32.46 -8.17 21.35
C SER A 406 -31.42 -9.21 20.92
N ASP A 407 -31.75 -10.50 20.99
CA ASP A 407 -30.87 -11.59 20.59
C ASP A 407 -30.78 -11.72 19.06
N GLN A 408 -31.87 -11.45 18.32
CA GLN A 408 -31.84 -11.36 16.87
C GLN A 408 -30.99 -10.19 16.34
N GLU A 409 -31.06 -9.02 17.00
CA GLU A 409 -30.23 -7.87 16.64
C GLU A 409 -28.75 -8.10 16.93
N LYS A 410 -28.42 -8.67 18.09
CA LYS A 410 -27.05 -9.10 18.42
C LYS A 410 -26.54 -10.09 17.37
N GLY A 411 -27.33 -11.11 16.99
CA GLY A 411 -26.95 -12.08 15.96
C GLY A 411 -26.61 -11.43 14.61
N LYS A 412 -27.44 -10.48 14.15
CA LYS A 412 -27.18 -9.71 12.91
C LYS A 412 -25.93 -8.83 13.02
N MET A 413 -25.74 -8.20 14.18
CA MET A 413 -24.58 -7.36 14.46
C MET A 413 -23.26 -8.15 14.40
N TRP A 414 -23.24 -9.34 15.01
CA TRP A 414 -22.11 -10.26 14.97
C TRP A 414 -21.84 -10.81 13.58
N LYS A 415 -22.89 -11.16 12.82
CA LYS A 415 -22.76 -11.59 11.43
C LYS A 415 -22.05 -10.52 10.58
N ARG A 416 -22.43 -9.25 10.74
CA ARG A 416 -21.78 -8.12 10.05
C ARG A 416 -20.32 -7.93 10.46
N ALA A 417 -20.00 -8.10 11.74
CA ALA A 417 -18.63 -8.04 12.25
C ALA A 417 -17.73 -9.11 11.61
N TRP A 418 -18.23 -10.33 11.50
CA TRP A 418 -17.52 -11.44 10.85
C TRP A 418 -17.36 -11.24 9.34
N LEU A 419 -18.35 -10.66 8.66
CA LEU A 419 -18.22 -10.28 7.25
C LEU A 419 -17.19 -9.16 7.04
N ALA A 420 -17.16 -8.17 7.93
CA ALA A 420 -16.14 -7.12 7.94
C ALA A 420 -14.74 -7.69 8.21
N ALA A 421 -14.62 -8.65 9.13
CA ALA A 421 -13.38 -9.36 9.42
C ALA A 421 -12.86 -10.13 8.21
N THR A 422 -13.70 -10.92 7.55
CA THR A 422 -13.30 -11.71 6.38
C THR A 422 -12.97 -10.83 5.19
N LEU A 423 -13.69 -9.72 5.01
CA LEU A 423 -13.34 -8.72 4.01
C LEU A 423 -11.97 -8.09 4.30
N LEU A 424 -11.72 -7.66 5.55
CA LEU A 424 -10.43 -7.07 5.93
C LEU A 424 -9.28 -8.05 5.71
N GLY A 425 -9.44 -9.30 6.16
CA GLY A 425 -8.42 -10.34 6.02
C GLY A 425 -8.16 -10.71 4.56
N SER A 426 -9.20 -10.96 3.76
CA SER A 426 -9.06 -11.27 2.32
C SER A 426 -8.43 -10.14 1.52
N ALA A 427 -8.77 -8.89 1.85
CA ALA A 427 -8.19 -7.70 1.24
C ALA A 427 -6.69 -7.52 1.51
N MET A 428 -6.17 -8.11 2.59
CA MET A 428 -4.74 -8.05 2.93
C MET A 428 -3.93 -9.26 2.39
N VAL A 429 -4.58 -10.23 1.75
CA VAL A 429 -3.90 -11.38 1.13
C VAL A 429 -3.13 -10.98 -0.12
N ALA A 430 -3.68 -10.04 -0.90
CA ALA A 430 -3.10 -9.63 -2.17
C ALA A 430 -1.65 -9.17 -1.99
N ARG A 431 -0.75 -9.77 -2.77
CA ARG A 431 0.66 -9.39 -2.85
C ARG A 431 0.89 -8.59 -4.11
N GLY A 432 1.82 -7.65 -4.05
CA GLY A 432 2.17 -6.83 -5.21
C GLY A 432 3.67 -6.68 -5.36
N GLU A 433 4.03 -5.60 -6.04
CA GLU A 433 5.37 -5.21 -6.41
C GLU A 433 6.39 -5.30 -5.29
N ILE A 434 6.04 -4.84 -4.08
CA ILE A 434 6.98 -4.77 -2.96
C ILE A 434 7.38 -6.18 -2.48
N GLY A 435 6.46 -7.14 -2.53
CA GLY A 435 6.79 -8.53 -2.19
C GLY A 435 7.77 -9.15 -3.19
N LEU A 436 7.53 -8.95 -4.50
CA LEU A 436 8.44 -9.43 -5.56
C LEU A 436 9.81 -8.76 -5.47
N LEU A 437 9.83 -7.44 -5.22
CA LEU A 437 11.07 -6.69 -5.09
C LEU A 437 11.90 -7.14 -3.88
N ILE A 438 11.28 -7.38 -2.73
CA ILE A 438 11.98 -7.86 -1.53
C ILE A 438 12.63 -9.22 -1.78
N ILE A 439 11.92 -10.15 -2.42
CA ILE A 439 12.47 -11.49 -2.67
C ILE A 439 13.55 -11.47 -3.75
N GLU A 440 13.43 -10.62 -4.78
CA GLU A 440 14.46 -10.42 -5.80
C GLU A 440 15.73 -9.80 -5.23
N ILE A 441 15.62 -8.74 -4.43
CA ILE A 441 16.76 -8.13 -3.75
C ILE A 441 17.38 -9.14 -2.77
N GLY A 442 16.54 -9.89 -2.05
CA GLY A 442 16.99 -10.97 -1.18
C GLY A 442 17.83 -12.02 -1.90
N HIS A 443 17.45 -12.42 -3.12
CA HIS A 443 18.16 -13.44 -3.90
C HIS A 443 19.37 -12.90 -4.67
N ASN A 444 19.28 -11.70 -5.23
CA ASN A 444 20.32 -11.14 -6.09
C ASN A 444 21.39 -10.36 -5.31
N GLU A 445 21.03 -9.70 -4.22
CA GLU A 445 21.96 -8.87 -3.44
C GLU A 445 22.46 -9.53 -2.16
N THR A 446 21.89 -10.68 -1.77
CA THR A 446 22.32 -11.41 -0.57
C THR A 446 22.62 -12.87 -0.89
N PRO A 447 23.62 -13.48 -0.24
CA PRO A 447 23.94 -14.90 -0.43
C PRO A 447 23.03 -15.83 0.37
N TYR A 448 22.06 -15.30 1.12
CA TYR A 448 21.28 -16.09 2.07
C TYR A 448 20.09 -16.80 1.42
N VAL A 449 19.51 -16.23 0.36
CA VAL A 449 18.32 -16.82 -0.27
C VAL A 449 18.75 -17.80 -1.36
N SER A 450 18.47 -19.08 -1.13
CA SER A 450 18.73 -20.14 -2.11
C SER A 450 17.77 -20.07 -3.30
N ASP A 451 18.15 -20.70 -4.40
CA ASP A 451 17.27 -20.87 -5.57
C ASP A 451 15.92 -21.51 -5.18
N GLU A 452 15.93 -22.54 -4.33
CA GLU A 452 14.72 -23.26 -3.91
C GLU A 452 13.80 -22.38 -3.04
N GLY A 453 14.39 -21.61 -2.13
CA GLY A 453 13.66 -20.63 -1.32
C GLY A 453 13.06 -19.53 -2.18
N PHE A 454 13.83 -18.98 -3.10
CA PHE A 454 13.39 -17.99 -4.07
C PHE A 454 12.20 -18.49 -4.89
N TYR A 455 12.27 -19.68 -5.49
CA TYR A 455 11.16 -20.25 -6.28
C TYR A 455 9.91 -20.51 -5.45
N THR A 456 10.07 -21.01 -4.21
CA THR A 456 8.95 -21.25 -3.29
C THR A 456 8.23 -19.94 -2.96
N GLY A 457 8.99 -18.87 -2.68
CA GLY A 457 8.44 -17.56 -2.37
C GLY A 457 7.79 -16.88 -3.59
N VAL A 458 8.41 -16.94 -4.77
CA VAL A 458 7.83 -16.40 -6.02
C VAL A 458 6.49 -17.07 -6.34
N TRP A 459 6.40 -18.40 -6.25
CA TRP A 459 5.13 -19.12 -6.41
C TRP A 459 4.05 -18.62 -5.44
N ALA A 460 4.42 -18.47 -4.17
CA ALA A 460 3.48 -18.01 -3.15
C ALA A 460 3.02 -16.57 -3.36
N ILE A 461 3.91 -15.68 -3.81
CA ILE A 461 3.57 -14.29 -4.13
C ILE A 461 2.60 -14.25 -5.30
N LEU A 462 2.94 -14.90 -6.43
CA LEU A 462 2.10 -14.91 -7.63
C LEU A 462 0.69 -15.48 -7.37
N LEU A 463 0.60 -16.58 -6.62
CA LEU A 463 -0.69 -17.17 -6.27
C LEU A 463 -1.50 -16.26 -5.33
N ASN A 464 -0.89 -15.67 -4.31
CA ASN A 464 -1.58 -14.75 -3.39
C ASN A 464 -2.05 -13.46 -4.09
N THR A 465 -1.32 -12.98 -5.11
CA THR A 465 -1.75 -11.86 -5.98
C THR A 465 -3.06 -12.15 -6.71
N ILE A 466 -3.35 -13.42 -7.02
CA ILE A 466 -4.61 -13.83 -7.65
C ILE A 466 -5.68 -14.11 -6.59
N VAL A 467 -5.33 -14.85 -5.53
CA VAL A 467 -6.27 -15.27 -4.48
C VAL A 467 -6.92 -14.09 -3.77
N GLY A 468 -6.16 -13.02 -3.48
CA GLY A 468 -6.69 -11.82 -2.81
C GLY A 468 -7.85 -11.15 -3.57
N PRO A 469 -7.61 -10.62 -4.79
CA PRO A 469 -8.64 -10.08 -5.68
C PRO A 469 -9.85 -10.98 -5.84
N VAL A 470 -9.65 -12.27 -6.16
CA VAL A 470 -10.75 -13.21 -6.36
C VAL A 470 -11.60 -13.36 -5.08
N SER A 471 -10.95 -13.49 -3.92
CA SER A 471 -11.66 -13.62 -2.63
C SER A 471 -12.47 -12.38 -2.30
N VAL A 472 -11.90 -11.20 -2.49
CA VAL A 472 -12.58 -9.91 -2.25
C VAL A 472 -13.73 -9.71 -3.23
N GLY A 473 -13.51 -9.97 -4.51
CA GLY A 473 -14.54 -9.84 -5.56
C GLY A 473 -15.74 -10.74 -5.30
N LEU A 474 -15.52 -12.00 -4.88
CA LEU A 474 -16.58 -12.90 -4.48
C LEU A 474 -17.34 -12.40 -3.24
N LEU A 475 -16.63 -11.95 -2.20
CA LEU A 475 -17.25 -11.44 -0.97
C LEU A 475 -18.11 -10.20 -1.23
N VAL A 476 -17.59 -9.24 -2.00
CA VAL A 476 -18.34 -8.02 -2.36
C VAL A 476 -19.56 -8.38 -3.20
N ARG A 477 -19.41 -9.26 -4.20
CA ARG A 477 -20.54 -9.67 -5.07
C ARG A 477 -21.68 -10.32 -4.29
N PHE A 478 -21.38 -11.14 -3.28
CA PHE A 478 -22.42 -11.84 -2.50
C PHE A 478 -22.94 -11.05 -1.29
N TYR A 479 -22.13 -10.20 -0.66
CA TYR A 479 -22.45 -9.60 0.64
C TYR A 479 -22.41 -8.07 0.69
N ALA A 480 -22.27 -7.37 -0.45
CA ALA A 480 -22.22 -5.89 -0.49
C ALA A 480 -23.36 -5.20 0.26
N HIS A 481 -24.59 -5.72 0.21
CA HIS A 481 -25.74 -5.10 0.89
C HIS A 481 -25.69 -5.26 2.42
N GLU A 482 -25.11 -6.35 2.92
CA GLU A 482 -24.96 -6.57 4.38
C GLU A 482 -23.82 -5.72 4.97
N LEU A 483 -22.80 -5.42 4.16
CA LEU A 483 -21.65 -4.57 4.54
C LEU A 483 -21.98 -3.08 4.62
N LYS A 484 -23.11 -2.62 4.06
CA LYS A 484 -23.55 -1.22 4.09
C LYS A 484 -24.00 -0.74 5.48
N GLY A 485 -24.55 -1.63 6.30
CA GLY A 485 -25.22 -1.28 7.56
C GLY A 485 -24.42 -1.63 8.82
N GLY A 486 -24.60 -0.83 9.88
CA GLY A 486 -24.00 -1.06 11.20
C GLY A 486 -22.66 -0.33 11.42
N ASP A 487 -22.03 -0.58 12.57
CA ASP A 487 -20.86 0.16 13.09
C ASP A 487 -19.59 0.07 12.23
N TRP A 488 -19.59 -0.84 11.27
CA TRP A 488 -18.49 -1.13 10.35
C TRP A 488 -18.76 -0.68 8.91
N GLY A 489 -19.96 -0.14 8.63
CA GLY A 489 -20.39 0.37 7.34
C GLY A 489 -19.87 1.77 7.02
N VAL A 490 -20.58 2.49 6.15
CA VAL A 490 -20.19 3.85 5.68
C VAL A 490 -20.20 4.82 6.86
N GLN A 491 -19.08 5.53 7.08
CA GLN A 491 -19.00 6.53 8.12
C GLN A 491 -19.81 7.76 7.69
N ARG A 492 -20.79 8.16 8.51
CA ARG A 492 -21.43 9.48 8.33
C ARG A 492 -20.45 10.52 8.84
N THR A 493 -19.79 11.24 7.93
CA THR A 493 -19.02 12.44 8.30
C THR A 493 -19.95 13.36 9.07
N PRO A 494 -19.61 13.83 10.28
CA PRO A 494 -20.40 14.85 10.95
C PRO A 494 -20.40 16.06 10.03
N LEU A 495 -21.58 16.47 9.55
CA LEU A 495 -21.73 17.78 8.93
C LEU A 495 -21.19 18.81 9.95
N PRO A 496 -20.34 19.76 9.53
CA PRO A 496 -19.99 20.87 10.42
C PRO A 496 -21.31 21.48 10.89
N ILE A 497 -21.44 21.62 12.21
CA ILE A 497 -22.62 22.18 12.87
C ILE A 497 -22.84 23.55 12.24
N GLY A 498 -23.80 23.62 11.31
CA GLY A 498 -24.29 24.88 10.81
C GLY A 498 -24.80 25.63 12.03
N HIS A 499 -24.13 26.73 12.37
CA HIS A 499 -24.68 27.67 13.32
C HIS A 499 -26.08 28.03 12.85
N ASP A 500 -27.07 27.59 13.63
CA ASP A 500 -28.46 27.91 13.47
C ASP A 500 -28.61 29.44 13.62
N ILE A 501 -28.56 30.16 12.49
CA ILE A 501 -28.97 31.57 12.44
C ILE A 501 -30.49 31.56 12.24
N SER A 502 -31.19 31.07 13.25
CA SER A 502 -32.61 31.27 13.44
C SER A 502 -32.80 32.12 14.69
N GLY A 503 -33.35 33.32 14.50
CA GLY A 503 -33.97 34.07 15.57
C GLY A 503 -33.19 35.28 16.09
N ARG A 504 -33.30 36.41 15.36
CA ARG A 504 -33.58 37.72 15.97
C ARG A 504 -34.33 38.59 14.95
N GLY A 505 -35.66 38.48 14.98
CA GLY A 505 -36.51 39.60 14.62
C GLY A 505 -36.65 40.52 15.83
N ALA A 506 -36.47 41.82 15.64
CA ALA A 506 -37.06 42.87 16.46
C ALA A 506 -36.98 44.20 15.72
N VAL A 507 -38.17 44.64 15.27
CA VAL A 507 -38.67 46.01 15.03
C VAL A 507 -37.87 46.93 14.12
#